data_AF-A0A368UUX2-F1
#
_entry.id   AF-A0A368UUX2-F1
#
_cell.length_a   1.000
_cell.length_b   1.000
_cell.length_c   1.000
_cell.angle_alpha   90.00
_cell.angle_beta   90.00
_cell.angle_gamma   90.00
#
_symmetry.space_group_name_H-M   'P 1'
#
loop_
_entity.id
_entity.type
_entity.pdbx_description
1 polymer ?
#
loop_
_entity_poly.entity_id
_entity_poly.type
_entity_poly.pdbx_seq_one_letter_code
_entity_poly.pdbx_strand_id
1 'polypeptide(L)'
;MSDFSDISVVVQGPVQSFQDREQEPGITQKCLESVRRHLPGSTLILSTWPGQELAGLDFDRLVISDDPGSNVRFFGRDGAPHRFNNNRQIVSTREGLKEVTTKYAVKLRSDNYLTGNNFVALQRAYPKRTSTHCFLKERVVVSNVFTRQYAKGFRVPFHLSDFFYFGLTEDLKALWDLALFDDAQDPIRDSEDTLFTDYPPDCTQMFWIKALRKFDSSLSINGLLDRSPLKMNQSDLCFANNLIIASPPELGLGLCQKFLGTARISRTKGQCAQWQHWEWQEIYRRYCDPDFPKAPASVKANLFLKRLVHVHPVKLETLFKLHKIRRISESGSIK
;
A
#
# COMPACT_ATOMS: atom_id res chain seq x y z
N MET A 1 12.15 -8.77 -28.94
CA MET A 1 11.24 -8.59 -27.78
C MET A 1 12.03 -8.97 -26.54
N SER A 2 11.97 -8.19 -25.46
CA SER A 2 12.52 -8.63 -24.18
C SER A 2 11.72 -9.84 -23.70
N ASP A 3 12.41 -10.92 -23.35
CA ASP A 3 11.82 -12.09 -22.70
C ASP A 3 11.65 -11.79 -21.20
N PHE A 4 10.46 -12.01 -20.67
CA PHE A 4 10.12 -11.82 -19.25
C PHE A 4 9.86 -13.15 -18.54
N SER A 5 10.42 -14.25 -19.04
CA SER A 5 10.34 -15.60 -18.46
C SER A 5 10.89 -15.72 -17.03
N ASP A 6 11.71 -14.75 -16.58
CA ASP A 6 12.20 -14.65 -15.20
C ASP A 6 11.26 -13.89 -14.25
N ILE A 7 10.07 -13.48 -14.73
CA ILE A 7 9.03 -12.80 -13.97
C ILE A 7 7.78 -13.68 -13.88
N SER A 8 7.20 -13.78 -12.69
CA SER A 8 5.83 -14.24 -12.48
C SER A 8 4.95 -13.11 -11.99
N VAL A 9 3.73 -13.01 -12.49
CA VAL A 9 2.74 -12.03 -12.07
C VAL A 9 1.63 -12.72 -11.28
N VAL A 10 1.51 -12.37 -10.01
CA VAL A 10 0.41 -12.76 -9.14
C VAL A 10 -0.67 -11.69 -9.21
N VAL A 11 -1.77 -12.00 -9.90
CA VAL A 11 -2.99 -11.21 -9.90
C VAL A 11 -3.87 -11.68 -8.75
N GLN A 12 -4.04 -10.84 -7.74
CA GLN A 12 -4.77 -11.19 -6.52
C GLN A 12 -6.07 -10.41 -6.36
N GLY A 13 -7.10 -11.09 -5.89
CA GLY A 13 -8.38 -10.50 -5.52
C GLY A 13 -9.57 -11.15 -6.21
N PRO A 14 -10.80 -10.70 -5.92
CA PRO A 14 -11.98 -11.23 -6.58
C PRO A 14 -11.97 -10.91 -8.09
N VAL A 15 -12.60 -11.81 -8.83
CA VAL A 15 -12.78 -11.73 -10.27
C VAL A 15 -14.09 -11.05 -10.66
N GLN A 16 -15.09 -11.12 -9.77
CA GLN A 16 -16.42 -10.55 -9.94
C GLN A 16 -16.87 -9.74 -8.71
N SER A 17 -17.92 -8.94 -8.90
CA SER A 17 -18.57 -8.19 -7.82
C SER A 17 -19.09 -9.13 -6.72
N PHE A 18 -18.96 -8.71 -5.47
CA PHE A 18 -19.74 -9.28 -4.36
C PHE A 18 -20.99 -8.43 -4.11
N GLN A 19 -21.99 -8.97 -3.40
CA GLN A 19 -23.23 -8.24 -3.07
C GLN A 19 -22.97 -6.85 -2.50
N ASP A 20 -21.93 -6.70 -1.67
CA ASP A 20 -21.59 -5.44 -1.00
C ASP A 20 -20.49 -4.62 -1.71
N ARG A 21 -19.99 -5.09 -2.87
CA ARG A 21 -18.85 -4.46 -3.55
C ARG A 21 -18.90 -4.65 -5.05
N GLU A 22 -19.37 -3.62 -5.74
CA GLU A 22 -19.30 -3.53 -7.20
C GLU A 22 -17.86 -3.44 -7.71
N GLN A 23 -17.62 -4.15 -8.81
CA GLN A 23 -16.42 -4.13 -9.60
C GLN A 23 -16.75 -3.69 -11.03
N GLU A 24 -15.84 -2.95 -11.66
CA GLU A 24 -15.96 -2.60 -13.08
C GLU A 24 -16.04 -3.89 -13.93
N PRO A 25 -17.09 -4.08 -14.74
CA PRO A 25 -17.23 -5.26 -15.57
C PRO A 25 -15.99 -5.49 -16.45
N GLY A 26 -15.48 -6.73 -16.47
CA GLY A 26 -14.32 -7.11 -17.28
C GLY A 26 -12.97 -6.57 -16.79
N ILE A 27 -12.88 -5.89 -15.65
CA ILE A 27 -11.60 -5.33 -15.18
C ILE A 27 -10.53 -6.41 -14.94
N THR A 28 -10.92 -7.59 -14.45
CA THR A 28 -10.00 -8.70 -14.21
C THR A 28 -9.47 -9.26 -15.53
N GLN A 29 -10.33 -9.41 -16.55
CA GLN A 29 -9.90 -9.80 -17.89
C GLN A 29 -8.91 -8.78 -18.46
N LYS A 30 -9.23 -7.48 -18.37
CA LYS A 30 -8.32 -6.39 -18.78
C LYS A 30 -6.99 -6.43 -18.03
N CYS A 31 -7.00 -6.77 -16.73
CA CYS A 31 -5.80 -6.99 -15.92
C CYS A 31 -4.91 -8.08 -16.55
N LEU A 32 -5.46 -9.27 -16.76
CA LEU A 32 -4.72 -10.42 -17.29
C LEU A 32 -4.20 -10.15 -18.72
N GLU A 33 -5.04 -9.63 -19.61
CA GLU A 33 -4.66 -9.27 -20.98
C GLU A 33 -3.54 -8.22 -21.02
N SER A 34 -3.56 -7.27 -20.08
CA SER A 34 -2.50 -6.26 -19.98
C SER A 34 -1.15 -6.86 -19.57
N VAL A 35 -1.15 -7.90 -18.74
CA VAL A 35 0.07 -8.62 -18.37
C VAL A 35 0.66 -9.30 -19.60
N ARG A 36 -0.15 -10.03 -20.37
CA ARG A 36 0.30 -10.66 -21.62
C ARG A 36 0.89 -9.64 -22.60
N ARG A 37 0.27 -8.47 -22.71
CA ARG A 37 0.72 -7.38 -23.59
C ARG A 37 2.06 -6.78 -23.16
N HIS A 38 2.25 -6.52 -21.86
CA HIS A 38 3.38 -5.73 -21.37
C HIS A 38 4.52 -6.57 -20.76
N LEU A 39 4.29 -7.84 -20.47
CA LEU A 39 5.26 -8.81 -19.98
C LEU A 39 5.16 -10.14 -20.76
N PRO A 40 5.37 -10.14 -22.09
CA PRO A 40 5.33 -11.37 -22.87
C PRO A 40 6.35 -12.40 -22.34
N GLY A 41 5.90 -13.65 -22.16
CA GLY A 41 6.71 -14.74 -21.61
C GLY A 41 6.67 -14.89 -20.09
N SER A 42 6.13 -13.91 -19.35
CA SER A 42 5.95 -14.04 -17.90
C SER A 42 4.89 -15.10 -17.54
N THR A 43 5.08 -15.77 -16.40
CA THR A 43 4.09 -16.69 -15.83
C THR A 43 2.98 -15.90 -15.13
N LEU A 44 1.73 -16.14 -15.48
CA LEU A 44 0.57 -15.46 -14.93
C LEU A 44 -0.19 -16.36 -13.96
N ILE A 45 -0.22 -15.95 -12.69
CA ILE A 45 -0.86 -16.67 -11.59
C ILE A 45 -2.08 -15.87 -11.14
N LEU A 46 -3.28 -16.44 -11.28
CA LEU A 46 -4.51 -15.89 -10.73
C LEU A 46 -4.76 -16.46 -9.33
N SER A 47 -4.78 -15.60 -8.31
CA SER A 47 -5.04 -15.99 -6.92
C SER A 47 -6.36 -15.39 -6.42
N THR A 48 -7.34 -16.25 -6.22
CA THR A 48 -8.73 -15.87 -5.98
C THR A 48 -9.48 -16.85 -5.06
N TRP A 49 -10.80 -16.70 -4.97
CA TRP A 49 -11.69 -17.40 -4.03
C TRP A 49 -12.52 -18.50 -4.71
N PRO A 50 -13.10 -19.45 -3.94
CA PRO A 50 -14.09 -20.39 -4.47
C PRO A 50 -15.30 -19.67 -5.10
N GLY A 51 -15.89 -20.29 -6.13
CA GLY A 51 -17.14 -19.82 -6.74
C GLY A 51 -17.04 -18.54 -7.58
N GLN A 52 -15.83 -18.14 -7.98
CA GLN A 52 -15.62 -17.02 -8.91
C GLN A 52 -15.86 -17.48 -10.35
N GLU A 53 -16.41 -16.62 -11.20
CA GLU A 53 -16.54 -16.87 -12.64
C GLU A 53 -15.17 -16.73 -13.33
N LEU A 54 -14.66 -17.83 -13.88
CA LEU A 54 -13.32 -17.88 -14.48
C LEU A 54 -13.35 -18.06 -15.99
N ALA A 55 -14.53 -18.28 -16.59
CA ALA A 55 -14.65 -18.51 -18.03
C ALA A 55 -14.09 -17.33 -18.83
N GLY A 56 -13.23 -17.65 -19.80
CA GLY A 56 -12.62 -16.66 -20.70
C GLY A 56 -11.42 -15.90 -20.13
N LEU A 57 -10.99 -16.19 -18.89
CA LEU A 57 -9.78 -15.60 -18.33
C LEU A 57 -8.53 -16.39 -18.75
N ASP A 58 -7.51 -15.68 -19.23
CA ASP A 58 -6.20 -16.24 -19.58
C ASP A 58 -5.23 -16.15 -18.39
N PHE A 59 -4.82 -17.30 -17.86
CA PHE A 59 -3.80 -17.44 -16.83
C PHE A 59 -3.10 -18.80 -16.96
N ASP A 60 -1.86 -18.89 -16.48
CA ASP A 60 -1.07 -20.13 -16.53
C ASP A 60 -1.32 -21.01 -15.30
N ARG A 61 -1.56 -20.38 -14.14
CA ARG A 61 -1.81 -21.07 -12.87
C ARG A 61 -2.95 -20.43 -12.11
N LEU A 62 -3.77 -21.27 -11.46
CA LEU A 62 -4.86 -20.86 -10.59
C LEU A 62 -4.54 -21.24 -9.14
N VAL A 63 -4.74 -20.31 -8.22
CA VAL A 63 -4.69 -20.53 -6.77
C VAL A 63 -6.05 -20.17 -6.20
N ILE A 64 -6.75 -21.16 -5.65
CA ILE A 64 -8.01 -20.98 -4.93
C ILE A 64 -7.72 -21.11 -3.43
N SER A 65 -7.96 -20.03 -2.68
CA SER A 65 -7.77 -20.00 -1.22
C SER A 65 -9.10 -19.94 -0.50
N ASP A 66 -9.20 -20.55 0.69
CA ASP A 66 -10.35 -20.35 1.57
C ASP A 66 -10.48 -18.86 1.93
N ASP A 67 -11.69 -18.32 1.78
CA ASP A 67 -11.97 -16.91 2.10
C ASP A 67 -12.00 -16.71 3.62
N PRO A 68 -11.04 -15.97 4.22
CA PRO A 68 -11.05 -15.71 5.65
C PRO A 68 -12.16 -14.74 6.08
N GLY A 69 -12.95 -14.22 5.14
CA GLY A 69 -13.99 -13.24 5.39
C GLY A 69 -13.46 -11.83 5.66
N SER A 70 -14.38 -10.92 6.00
CA SER A 70 -14.02 -9.62 6.53
C SER A 70 -13.59 -9.74 8.00
N ASN A 71 -12.51 -9.08 8.38
CA ASN A 71 -12.02 -9.06 9.75
C ASN A 71 -12.46 -7.78 10.50
N VAL A 72 -12.82 -7.89 11.78
CA VAL A 72 -13.18 -6.77 12.66
C VAL A 72 -11.93 -6.32 13.40
N ARG A 73 -11.47 -5.08 13.20
CA ARG A 73 -10.21 -4.63 13.83
C ARG A 73 -10.42 -3.93 15.18
N PHE A 74 -11.57 -3.30 15.35
CA PHE A 74 -11.96 -2.54 16.54
C PHE A 74 -13.46 -2.25 16.45
N PHE A 75 -14.03 -1.81 17.57
CA PHE A 75 -15.41 -1.32 17.64
C PHE A 75 -15.45 0.20 17.67
N GLY A 76 -16.46 0.77 17.01
CA GLY A 76 -16.75 2.20 17.05
C GLY A 76 -17.31 2.62 18.41
N ARG A 77 -17.45 3.93 18.61
CA ARG A 77 -18.03 4.50 19.85
C ARG A 77 -19.48 4.10 20.09
N ASP A 78 -20.18 3.76 19.02
CA ASP A 78 -21.54 3.23 19.03
C ASP A 78 -21.59 1.71 19.27
N GLY A 79 -20.44 1.07 19.51
CA GLY A 79 -20.30 -0.38 19.65
C GLY A 79 -20.37 -1.14 18.32
N ALA A 80 -20.42 -0.45 17.18
CA ALA A 80 -20.50 -1.12 15.88
C ALA A 80 -19.13 -1.71 15.46
N PRO A 81 -19.09 -2.93 14.90
CA PRO A 81 -17.84 -3.53 14.45
C PRO A 81 -17.31 -2.84 13.19
N HIS A 82 -16.07 -2.39 13.21
CA HIS A 82 -15.39 -1.88 12.01
C HIS A 82 -14.76 -3.03 11.23
N ARG A 83 -15.39 -3.39 10.11
CA ARG A 83 -14.98 -4.50 9.22
C ARG A 83 -14.01 -4.05 8.14
N PHE A 84 -13.01 -4.89 7.87
CA PHE A 84 -11.98 -4.67 6.87
C PHE A 84 -11.70 -5.94 6.06
N ASN A 85 -10.97 -5.80 4.94
CA ASN A 85 -10.57 -6.91 4.08
C ASN A 85 -9.05 -7.14 4.17
N ASN A 86 -8.46 -6.99 5.36
CA ASN A 86 -7.03 -7.14 5.53
C ASN A 86 -6.60 -8.58 5.31
N ASN A 87 -7.29 -9.52 5.96
CA ASN A 87 -6.96 -10.94 5.89
C ASN A 87 -7.15 -11.49 4.48
N ARG A 88 -8.20 -11.09 3.78
CA ARG A 88 -8.39 -11.40 2.35
C ARG A 88 -7.19 -10.98 1.49
N GLN A 89 -6.68 -9.76 1.66
CA GLN A 89 -5.52 -9.28 0.92
C GLN A 89 -4.23 -10.05 1.26
N ILE A 90 -4.05 -10.42 2.54
CA ILE A 90 -2.91 -11.23 2.96
C ILE A 90 -2.99 -12.61 2.30
N VAL A 91 -4.11 -13.32 2.45
CA VAL A 91 -4.27 -14.70 1.96
C VAL A 91 -4.10 -14.74 0.44
N SER A 92 -4.85 -13.95 -0.32
CA SER A 92 -4.78 -13.97 -1.79
C SER A 92 -3.37 -13.63 -2.30
N THR A 93 -2.68 -12.69 -1.64
CA THR A 93 -1.31 -12.32 -2.04
C THR A 93 -0.30 -13.39 -1.65
N ARG A 94 -0.34 -13.88 -0.41
CA ARG A 94 0.61 -14.84 0.15
C ARG A 94 0.53 -16.19 -0.56
N GLU A 95 -0.67 -16.74 -0.73
CA GLU A 95 -0.85 -18.04 -1.39
C GLU A 95 -0.45 -17.97 -2.87
N GLY A 96 -0.80 -16.88 -3.58
CA GLY A 96 -0.33 -16.67 -4.95
C GLY A 96 1.19 -16.55 -5.06
N LEU A 97 1.85 -15.86 -4.11
CA LEU A 97 3.31 -15.73 -4.10
C LEU A 97 4.02 -17.05 -3.78
N LYS A 98 3.44 -17.96 -2.99
CA LYS A 98 4.03 -19.29 -2.73
C LYS A 98 4.29 -20.06 -4.03
N GLU A 99 3.39 -19.90 -5.00
CA GLU A 99 3.46 -20.55 -6.30
C GLU A 99 4.47 -19.92 -7.28
N VAL A 100 5.10 -18.79 -6.91
CA VAL A 100 6.13 -18.18 -7.74
C VAL A 100 7.47 -18.89 -7.57
N THR A 101 8.01 -19.38 -8.69
CA THR A 101 9.33 -20.05 -8.80
C THR A 101 10.36 -19.22 -9.55
N THR A 102 9.95 -18.17 -10.27
CA THR A 102 10.84 -17.29 -11.02
C THR A 102 11.62 -16.33 -10.11
N LYS A 103 12.69 -15.73 -10.63
CA LYS A 103 13.56 -14.84 -9.85
C LYS A 103 12.83 -13.59 -9.36
N TYR A 104 12.02 -12.99 -10.23
CA TYR A 104 11.26 -11.79 -9.94
C TYR A 104 9.77 -12.09 -9.89
N ALA A 105 9.05 -11.30 -9.10
CA ALA A 105 7.61 -11.38 -8.96
C ALA A 105 6.97 -9.99 -9.09
N VAL A 106 5.77 -9.96 -9.66
CA VAL A 106 4.83 -8.85 -9.58
C VAL A 106 3.66 -9.28 -8.71
N LYS A 107 3.28 -8.45 -7.74
CA LYS A 107 1.98 -8.50 -7.08
C LYS A 107 1.11 -7.40 -7.68
N LEU A 108 -0.03 -7.77 -8.27
CA LEU A 108 -0.98 -6.86 -8.89
C LEU A 108 -2.39 -7.15 -8.36
N ARG A 109 -3.16 -6.12 -8.01
CA ARG A 109 -4.59 -6.34 -7.69
C ARG A 109 -5.39 -6.62 -8.96
N SER A 110 -6.39 -7.48 -8.87
CA SER A 110 -7.30 -7.82 -9.99
C SER A 110 -8.09 -6.63 -10.55
N ASP A 111 -8.20 -5.52 -9.80
CA ASP A 111 -8.84 -4.28 -10.23
C ASP A 111 -7.87 -3.21 -10.76
N ASN A 112 -6.63 -3.61 -11.07
CA ASN A 112 -5.57 -2.81 -11.70
C ASN A 112 -5.05 -3.50 -12.95
N TYR A 113 -4.39 -2.78 -13.85
CA TYR A 113 -3.84 -3.34 -15.09
C TYR A 113 -2.53 -2.68 -15.45
N LEU A 114 -1.70 -3.29 -16.29
CA LEU A 114 -0.47 -2.71 -16.80
C LEU A 114 -0.76 -1.82 -18.02
N THR A 115 -0.03 -0.71 -18.12
CA THR A 115 0.07 0.13 -19.32
C THR A 115 1.50 0.14 -19.88
N GLY A 116 2.43 -0.52 -19.20
CA GLY A 116 3.83 -0.66 -19.56
C GLY A 116 4.56 -1.55 -18.55
N ASN A 117 5.89 -1.65 -18.71
CA ASN A 117 6.78 -2.45 -17.86
C ASN A 117 7.98 -1.64 -17.34
N ASN A 118 7.84 -0.31 -17.29
CA ASN A 118 8.89 0.62 -16.89
C ASN A 118 9.46 0.31 -15.49
N PHE A 119 8.65 -0.30 -14.62
CA PHE A 119 9.08 -0.76 -13.30
C PHE A 119 10.29 -1.70 -13.32
N VAL A 120 10.51 -2.47 -14.41
CA VAL A 120 11.66 -3.38 -14.55
C VAL A 120 12.97 -2.61 -14.59
N ALA A 121 13.04 -1.58 -15.46
CA ALA A 121 14.20 -0.69 -15.52
C ALA A 121 14.31 0.16 -14.25
N LEU A 122 13.18 0.62 -13.72
CA LEU A 122 13.13 1.48 -12.55
C LEU A 122 13.75 0.82 -11.31
N GLN A 123 13.53 -0.49 -11.12
CA GLN A 123 14.11 -1.24 -9.99
C GLN A 123 15.64 -1.10 -9.91
N ARG A 124 16.30 -1.00 -11.07
CA ARG A 124 17.76 -0.93 -11.21
C ARG A 124 18.31 0.49 -11.19
N ALA A 125 17.46 1.50 -11.27
CA ALA A 125 17.87 2.91 -11.44
C ALA A 125 18.52 3.53 -10.19
N TYR A 126 18.40 2.86 -9.04
CA TYR A 126 18.82 3.39 -7.74
C TYR A 126 19.68 2.37 -6.99
N PRO A 127 20.97 2.19 -7.37
CA PRO A 127 21.80 1.12 -6.84
C PRO A 127 22.34 1.39 -5.43
N LYS A 128 22.57 2.64 -5.02
CA LYS A 128 23.21 2.95 -3.73
C LYS A 128 22.24 2.72 -2.56
N ARG A 129 22.72 2.16 -1.45
CA ARG A 129 21.96 1.88 -0.23
C ARG A 129 22.86 2.11 0.98
N THR A 130 22.27 2.30 2.14
CA THR A 130 22.97 2.26 3.43
C THR A 130 22.74 0.93 4.12
N SER A 131 23.56 0.58 5.11
CA SER A 131 23.32 -0.60 5.95
C SER A 131 22.14 -0.44 6.91
N THR A 132 21.80 0.80 7.26
CA THR A 132 20.77 1.11 8.26
C THR A 132 19.35 0.96 7.69
N HIS A 133 18.52 0.14 8.34
CA HIS A 133 17.14 -0.20 7.90
C HIS A 133 17.09 -0.73 6.45
N CYS A 134 18.12 -1.47 6.04
CA CYS A 134 18.24 -2.12 4.74
C CYS A 134 17.91 -3.61 4.91
N PHE A 135 16.62 -3.94 4.79
CA PHE A 135 16.08 -5.25 5.13
C PHE A 135 15.92 -6.16 3.91
N LEU A 136 15.47 -5.60 2.78
CA LEU A 136 15.28 -6.34 1.54
C LEU A 136 16.60 -6.49 0.79
N LYS A 137 16.74 -7.50 -0.07
CA LYS A 137 17.95 -7.71 -0.88
C LYS A 137 18.04 -6.73 -2.04
N GLU A 138 16.92 -6.46 -2.69
CA GLU A 138 16.78 -5.37 -3.65
C GLU A 138 15.67 -4.42 -3.21
N ARG A 139 15.62 -3.22 -3.83
CA ARG A 139 14.46 -2.36 -3.64
C ARG A 139 13.25 -2.95 -4.35
N VAL A 140 12.11 -2.93 -3.67
CA VAL A 140 10.82 -3.29 -4.27
C VAL A 140 10.17 -2.03 -4.83
N VAL A 141 9.81 -2.07 -6.11
CA VAL A 141 9.10 -1.00 -6.79
C VAL A 141 7.62 -1.05 -6.38
N VAL A 142 7.07 0.07 -5.94
CA VAL A 142 5.70 0.19 -5.41
C VAL A 142 5.00 1.41 -5.98
N SER A 143 3.67 1.35 -6.04
CA SER A 143 2.85 2.50 -6.46
C SER A 143 2.77 3.58 -5.39
N ASN A 144 2.82 4.84 -5.82
CA ASN A 144 2.51 5.97 -4.95
C ASN A 144 1.01 6.13 -4.70
N VAL A 145 0.15 5.43 -5.46
CA VAL A 145 -1.30 5.51 -5.34
C VAL A 145 -1.72 4.98 -3.97
N PHE A 146 -2.23 5.85 -3.11
CA PHE A 146 -2.49 5.56 -1.69
C PHE A 146 -1.25 5.34 -0.80
N THR A 147 -0.03 5.55 -1.30
CA THR A 147 1.15 5.72 -0.44
C THR A 147 1.13 7.17 0.07
N ARG A 148 0.53 7.38 1.25
CA ARG A 148 0.29 8.72 1.78
C ARG A 148 1.53 9.28 2.47
N GLN A 149 1.83 10.54 2.18
CA GLN A 149 2.75 11.32 2.99
C GLN A 149 1.98 12.15 4.04
N TYR A 150 0.70 12.46 3.78
CA TYR A 150 -0.17 13.19 4.69
C TYR A 150 -1.53 12.52 4.90
N ALA A 151 -1.99 12.53 6.15
CA ALA A 151 -3.37 12.23 6.53
C ALA A 151 -3.84 13.20 7.62
N LYS A 152 -5.12 13.57 7.61
CA LYS A 152 -5.70 14.50 8.60
C LYS A 152 -4.88 15.81 8.74
N GLY A 153 -4.29 16.28 7.64
CA GLY A 153 -3.43 17.47 7.60
C GLY A 153 -2.00 17.29 8.13
N PHE A 154 -1.65 16.16 8.75
CA PHE A 154 -0.33 15.87 9.30
C PHE A 154 0.47 14.91 8.42
N ARG A 155 1.80 14.95 8.53
CA ARG A 155 2.65 13.89 7.96
C ARG A 155 2.37 12.58 8.71
N VAL A 156 2.38 11.48 7.98
CA VAL A 156 2.20 10.13 8.53
C VAL A 156 3.36 9.23 8.14
N PRO A 157 3.86 8.38 9.06
CA PRO A 157 4.90 7.41 8.75
C PRO A 157 4.30 6.09 8.23
N PHE A 158 5.11 5.30 7.54
CA PHE A 158 4.85 3.90 7.17
C PHE A 158 3.59 3.62 6.33
N HIS A 159 2.97 4.62 5.72
CA HIS A 159 1.76 4.42 4.91
C HIS A 159 2.11 4.05 3.46
N LEU A 160 1.91 2.77 3.10
CA LEU A 160 2.37 2.19 1.85
C LEU A 160 1.26 1.48 1.07
N SER A 161 1.03 1.88 -0.19
CA SER A 161 0.02 1.26 -1.07
C SER A 161 0.09 -0.26 -1.11
N ASP A 162 -1.06 -0.92 -1.19
CA ASP A 162 -1.18 -2.35 -1.47
C ASP A 162 -1.32 -2.66 -2.98
N PHE A 163 -1.33 -1.68 -3.89
CA PHE A 163 -1.82 -1.90 -5.26
C PHE A 163 -0.89 -2.72 -6.15
N PHE A 164 0.40 -2.41 -6.09
CA PHE A 164 1.41 -2.94 -7.00
C PHE A 164 2.75 -3.06 -6.30
N TYR A 165 3.40 -4.21 -6.46
CA TYR A 165 4.77 -4.48 -5.99
C TYR A 165 5.52 -5.23 -7.10
N PHE A 166 6.76 -4.84 -7.37
CA PHE A 166 7.69 -5.59 -8.23
C PHE A 166 9.06 -5.67 -7.59
N GLY A 167 9.65 -6.86 -7.54
CA GLY A 167 11.01 -7.06 -7.06
C GLY A 167 11.39 -8.52 -7.02
N LEU A 168 12.47 -8.84 -6.29
CA LEU A 168 12.86 -10.24 -6.07
C LEU A 168 11.71 -11.01 -5.43
N THR A 169 11.48 -12.23 -5.92
CA THR A 169 10.43 -13.11 -5.39
C THR A 169 10.60 -13.33 -3.89
N GLU A 170 11.84 -13.50 -3.42
CA GLU A 170 12.13 -13.66 -1.99
C GLU A 170 11.82 -12.41 -1.16
N ASP A 171 12.06 -11.21 -1.69
CA ASP A 171 11.71 -9.96 -1.01
C ASP A 171 10.18 -9.81 -0.93
N LEU A 172 9.45 -10.10 -2.02
CA LEU A 172 7.99 -10.05 -2.00
C LEU A 172 7.38 -11.09 -1.05
N LYS A 173 7.90 -12.33 -1.03
CA LYS A 173 7.52 -13.36 -0.05
C LYS A 173 7.81 -12.87 1.37
N ALA A 174 8.99 -12.30 1.60
CA ALA A 174 9.36 -11.74 2.90
C ALA A 174 8.51 -10.54 3.31
N LEU A 175 7.87 -9.81 2.39
CA LEU A 175 6.92 -8.76 2.74
C LEU A 175 5.52 -9.30 3.04
N TRP A 176 5.02 -10.25 2.23
CA TRP A 176 3.63 -10.68 2.25
C TRP A 176 3.35 -11.98 2.99
N ASP A 177 4.37 -12.70 3.45
CA ASP A 177 4.21 -13.79 4.41
C ASP A 177 3.84 -13.24 5.79
N LEU A 178 2.58 -12.83 5.93
CA LEU A 178 2.03 -12.19 7.11
C LEU A 178 1.06 -13.16 7.79
N ALA A 179 1.16 -13.23 9.12
CA ALA A 179 0.08 -13.80 9.92
C ALA A 179 -1.19 -12.96 9.73
N LEU A 180 -2.35 -13.60 9.84
CA LEU A 180 -3.62 -12.91 9.80
C LEU A 180 -3.77 -11.95 10.99
N PHE A 181 -4.65 -10.97 10.87
CA PHE A 181 -5.08 -10.15 11.98
C PHE A 181 -6.17 -10.88 12.74
N ASP A 182 -6.05 -10.87 14.07
CA ASP A 182 -7.10 -11.35 14.95
C ASP A 182 -8.29 -10.39 14.93
N ASP A 183 -9.49 -10.92 15.13
CA ASP A 183 -10.70 -10.13 15.25
C ASP A 183 -10.82 -9.54 16.66
N ALA A 184 -11.22 -8.27 16.74
CA ALA A 184 -11.68 -7.66 17.97
C ALA A 184 -12.92 -8.40 18.50
N GLN A 185 -12.94 -8.66 19.80
CA GLN A 185 -13.96 -9.49 20.44
C GLN A 185 -14.84 -8.69 21.40
N ASP A 186 -14.29 -7.68 22.06
CA ASP A 186 -14.95 -6.95 23.14
C ASP A 186 -15.21 -5.49 22.72
N PRO A 187 -16.48 -5.06 22.58
CA PRO A 187 -16.83 -3.68 22.18
C PRO A 187 -16.31 -2.59 23.10
N ILE A 188 -15.98 -2.90 24.36
CA ILE A 188 -15.47 -1.95 25.34
C ILE A 188 -13.94 -1.94 25.27
N ARG A 189 -13.30 -3.10 25.44
CA ARG A 189 -11.83 -3.23 25.50
C ARG A 189 -11.16 -2.97 24.15
N ASP A 190 -11.81 -3.39 23.06
CA ASP A 190 -11.31 -3.24 21.69
C ASP A 190 -11.98 -2.05 20.98
N SER A 191 -12.49 -1.08 21.74
CA SER A 191 -13.03 0.18 21.19
C SER A 191 -11.93 1.07 20.62
N GLU A 192 -12.26 1.84 19.59
CA GLU A 192 -11.36 2.82 18.96
C GLU A 192 -10.72 3.76 19.98
N ASP A 193 -11.48 4.23 20.98
CA ASP A 193 -11.01 5.16 22.00
C ASP A 193 -10.10 4.51 23.05
N THR A 194 -10.24 3.20 23.28
CA THR A 194 -9.38 2.45 24.22
C THR A 194 -8.07 2.05 23.54
N LEU A 195 -8.12 1.66 22.27
CA LEU A 195 -6.97 1.16 21.54
C LEU A 195 -6.06 2.26 21.00
N PHE A 196 -6.61 3.44 20.69
CA PHE A 196 -5.87 4.48 19.96
C PHE A 196 -5.95 5.84 20.64
N THR A 197 -4.79 6.50 20.77
CA THR A 197 -4.70 7.86 21.33
C THR A 197 -5.05 8.96 20.31
N ASP A 198 -5.13 8.62 19.03
CA ASP A 198 -5.45 9.54 17.93
C ASP A 198 -6.48 8.97 16.94
N TYR A 199 -6.05 8.17 15.97
CA TYR A 199 -6.87 7.51 14.96
C TYR A 199 -6.28 6.11 14.71
N PRO A 200 -7.12 5.10 14.43
CA PRO A 200 -6.68 3.77 14.05
C PRO A 200 -5.68 3.81 12.89
N PRO A 201 -4.58 3.06 12.95
CA PRO A 201 -3.67 2.91 11.82
C PRO A 201 -4.41 2.41 10.56
N ASP A 202 -4.04 2.98 9.41
CA ASP A 202 -4.58 2.54 8.13
C ASP A 202 -4.16 1.09 7.83
N CYS A 203 -5.00 0.33 7.13
CA CYS A 203 -4.71 -1.05 6.73
C CYS A 203 -3.33 -1.18 6.06
N THR A 204 -2.99 -0.21 5.25
CA THR A 204 -1.70 -0.13 4.53
C THR A 204 -0.50 0.10 5.46
N GLN A 205 -0.67 0.92 6.51
CA GLN A 205 0.37 1.07 7.55
C GLN A 205 0.58 -0.24 8.30
N MET A 206 -0.50 -0.94 8.62
CA MET A 206 -0.43 -2.20 9.36
C MET A 206 0.30 -3.29 8.56
N PHE A 207 0.03 -3.43 7.26
CA PHE A 207 0.76 -4.40 6.44
C PHE A 207 2.26 -4.11 6.42
N TRP A 208 2.65 -2.86 6.18
CA TRP A 208 4.05 -2.48 6.09
C TRP A 208 4.79 -2.63 7.42
N ILE A 209 4.19 -2.18 8.54
CA ILE A 209 4.76 -2.37 9.87
C ILE A 209 4.87 -3.85 10.22
N LYS A 210 3.84 -4.67 9.95
CA LYS A 210 3.88 -6.11 10.22
C LYS A 210 4.97 -6.81 9.40
N ALA A 211 5.19 -6.37 8.16
CA ALA A 211 6.28 -6.85 7.32
C ALA A 211 7.65 -6.47 7.91
N LEU A 212 7.85 -5.19 8.25
CA LEU A 212 9.11 -4.68 8.81
C LEU A 212 9.47 -5.32 10.15
N ARG A 213 8.48 -5.64 11.00
CA ARG A 213 8.69 -6.29 12.30
C ARG A 213 9.29 -7.69 12.24
N LYS A 214 9.26 -8.35 11.07
CA LYS A 214 9.98 -9.60 10.84
C LYS A 214 11.50 -9.40 10.80
N PHE A 215 11.96 -8.19 10.49
CA PHE A 215 13.37 -7.83 10.43
C PHE A 215 13.83 -7.05 11.66
N ASP A 216 12.98 -6.15 12.16
CA ASP A 216 13.24 -5.35 13.35
C ASP A 216 11.96 -5.20 14.17
N SER A 217 11.89 -5.95 15.27
CA SER A 217 10.73 -6.00 16.17
C SER A 217 10.46 -4.70 16.92
N SER A 218 11.41 -3.76 16.94
CA SER A 218 11.27 -2.45 17.58
C SER A 218 10.43 -1.46 16.76
N LEU A 219 10.22 -1.75 15.46
CA LEU A 219 9.41 -0.92 14.58
C LEU A 219 7.92 -1.09 14.90
N SER A 220 7.28 0.03 15.21
CA SER A 220 5.88 0.06 15.66
C SER A 220 5.27 1.43 15.41
N ILE A 221 3.94 1.51 15.43
CA ILE A 221 3.18 2.76 15.48
C ILE A 221 2.04 2.59 16.48
N ASN A 222 1.76 3.63 17.25
CA ASN A 222 0.66 3.63 18.22
C ASN A 222 -0.68 4.11 17.61
N GLY A 223 -0.64 4.61 16.38
CA GLY A 223 -1.76 5.26 15.73
C GLY A 223 -1.40 5.80 14.34
N LEU A 224 -2.40 6.23 13.60
CA LEU A 224 -2.23 6.78 12.24
C LEU A 224 -1.27 7.97 12.21
N LEU A 225 -1.32 8.84 13.22
CA LEU A 225 -0.54 10.08 13.29
C LEU A 225 0.63 9.98 14.29
N ASP A 226 1.17 8.79 14.55
CA ASP A 226 2.37 8.57 15.38
C ASP A 226 3.64 9.17 14.71
N ARG A 227 3.68 10.50 14.69
CA ARG A 227 4.60 11.33 13.90
C ARG A 227 5.78 11.83 14.70
N SER A 228 6.20 11.09 15.74
CA SER A 228 7.40 11.46 16.49
C SER A 228 8.60 11.55 15.54
N PRO A 229 9.58 12.44 15.79
CA PRO A 229 10.74 12.60 14.91
C PRO A 229 11.46 11.27 14.63
N LEU A 230 11.54 10.39 15.63
CA LEU A 230 12.08 9.05 15.51
C LEU A 230 11.31 8.21 14.48
N LYS A 231 9.97 8.08 14.62
CA LYS A 231 9.14 7.27 13.72
C LYS A 231 9.15 7.80 12.28
N MET A 232 9.15 9.12 12.12
CA MET A 232 9.27 9.75 10.80
C MET A 232 10.61 9.45 10.14
N ASN A 233 11.72 9.52 10.90
CA ASN A 233 13.04 9.20 10.40
C ASN A 233 13.18 7.71 10.04
N GLN A 234 12.69 6.82 10.91
CA GLN A 234 12.66 5.38 10.63
C GLN A 234 11.86 5.06 9.36
N SER A 235 10.70 5.69 9.19
CA SER A 235 9.90 5.53 7.97
C SER A 235 10.63 5.99 6.71
N ASP A 236 11.26 7.16 6.74
CA ASP A 236 11.98 7.69 5.59
C ASP A 236 13.20 6.78 5.26
N LEU A 237 13.93 6.27 6.26
CA LEU A 237 15.01 5.29 6.08
C LEU A 237 14.52 3.97 5.49
N CYS A 238 13.40 3.43 5.99
CA CYS A 238 12.80 2.20 5.47
C CYS A 238 12.39 2.37 4.01
N PHE A 239 11.77 3.49 3.65
CA PHE A 239 11.39 3.78 2.27
C PHE A 239 12.60 4.01 1.36
N ALA A 240 13.60 4.76 1.81
CA ALA A 240 14.79 5.04 1.01
C ALA A 240 15.61 3.78 0.73
N ASN A 241 15.75 2.88 1.72
CA ASN A 241 16.58 1.68 1.56
C ASN A 241 15.84 0.50 0.95
N ASN A 242 14.53 0.33 1.12
CA ASN A 242 13.84 -0.90 0.71
C ASN A 242 12.88 -0.73 -0.47
N LEU A 243 12.47 0.49 -0.79
CA LEU A 243 11.42 0.72 -1.78
C LEU A 243 11.86 1.69 -2.86
N ILE A 244 11.20 1.61 -4.02
CA ILE A 244 11.14 2.69 -5.00
C ILE A 244 9.66 3.07 -5.16
N ILE A 245 9.28 4.25 -4.69
CA ILE A 245 7.89 4.73 -4.74
C ILE A 245 7.70 5.53 -6.01
N ALA A 246 6.88 5.03 -6.94
CA ALA A 246 6.69 5.66 -8.25
C ALA A 246 5.22 5.85 -8.62
N SER A 247 4.96 6.84 -9.48
CA SER A 247 3.62 7.15 -9.97
C SER A 247 3.15 6.15 -11.02
N PRO A 248 1.83 6.05 -11.28
CA PRO A 248 1.31 5.14 -12.30
C PRO A 248 1.95 5.32 -13.68
N PRO A 249 2.19 6.56 -14.19
CA PRO A 249 2.91 6.74 -15.46
C PRO A 249 4.36 6.24 -15.42
N GLU A 250 5.09 6.44 -14.32
CA GLU A 250 6.48 6.00 -14.18
C GLU A 250 6.60 4.47 -14.08
N LEU A 251 5.58 3.81 -13.51
CA LEU A 251 5.50 2.35 -13.43
C LEU A 251 5.05 1.72 -14.74
N GLY A 252 4.09 2.34 -15.43
CA GLY A 252 3.24 1.66 -16.40
C GLY A 252 2.06 0.95 -15.73
N LEU A 253 1.38 1.62 -14.80
CA LEU A 253 0.21 1.10 -14.07
C LEU A 253 -1.07 1.87 -14.45
N GLY A 254 -2.13 1.12 -14.73
CA GLY A 254 -3.50 1.59 -14.90
C GLY A 254 -4.38 1.26 -13.68
N LEU A 255 -5.39 2.10 -13.45
CA LEU A 255 -6.37 1.96 -12.37
C LEU A 255 -7.77 1.78 -12.96
N CYS A 256 -8.64 1.02 -12.30
CA CYS A 256 -10.06 0.95 -12.67
C CYS A 256 -10.80 2.29 -12.49
N GLN A 257 -11.97 2.40 -13.12
CA GLN A 257 -12.74 3.64 -13.23
C GLN A 257 -13.09 4.28 -11.89
N LYS A 258 -13.34 3.49 -10.85
CA LYS A 258 -13.64 4.01 -9.49
C LYS A 258 -12.49 4.83 -8.87
N PHE A 259 -11.30 4.69 -9.43
CA PHE A 259 -10.09 5.40 -9.02
C PHE A 259 -9.72 6.56 -9.96
N LEU A 260 -10.56 6.83 -10.95
CA LEU A 260 -10.42 7.91 -11.93
C LEU A 260 -11.45 9.04 -11.68
N GLY A 261 -11.29 10.16 -12.38
CA GLY A 261 -12.27 11.25 -12.39
C GLY A 261 -12.45 11.94 -11.03
N THR A 262 -13.60 11.72 -10.39
CA THR A 262 -13.97 12.38 -9.12
C THR A 262 -13.47 11.64 -7.89
N ALA A 263 -12.77 10.51 -8.04
CA ALA A 263 -12.18 9.77 -6.93
C ALA A 263 -11.20 10.65 -6.13
N ARG A 264 -11.09 10.42 -4.82
CA ARG A 264 -10.21 11.22 -3.94
C ARG A 264 -8.78 11.29 -4.47
N ILE A 265 -8.26 10.19 -5.02
CA ILE A 265 -6.90 10.10 -5.55
C ILE A 265 -6.70 10.83 -6.87
N SER A 266 -7.77 11.12 -7.61
CA SER A 266 -7.76 11.91 -8.85
C SER A 266 -7.90 13.41 -8.58
N ARG A 267 -8.46 13.79 -7.42
CA ARG A 267 -8.55 15.20 -7.00
C ARG A 267 -7.22 15.71 -6.48
N THR A 268 -6.94 16.99 -6.72
CA THR A 268 -5.72 17.68 -6.26
C THR A 268 -5.46 17.46 -4.76
N LYS A 269 -6.50 17.50 -3.92
CA LYS A 269 -6.41 17.24 -2.47
C LYS A 269 -5.84 15.85 -2.13
N GLY A 270 -6.20 14.81 -2.88
CA GLY A 270 -5.65 13.47 -2.66
C GLY A 270 -4.28 13.29 -3.29
N GLN A 271 -4.05 13.85 -4.48
CA GLN A 271 -2.76 13.78 -5.18
C GLN A 271 -1.65 14.44 -4.36
N CYS A 272 -1.87 15.65 -3.85
CA CYS A 272 -0.85 16.36 -3.06
C CYS A 272 -0.66 15.80 -1.64
N ALA A 273 -1.48 14.86 -1.19
CA ALA A 273 -1.31 14.16 0.09
C ALA A 273 -0.51 12.86 -0.05
N GLN A 274 -0.30 12.37 -1.27
CA GLN A 274 0.47 11.16 -1.57
C GLN A 274 1.93 11.52 -1.85
N TRP A 275 2.81 10.55 -1.65
CA TRP A 275 4.19 10.66 -2.08
C TRP A 275 4.26 10.94 -3.57
N GLN A 276 5.09 11.91 -3.97
CA GLN A 276 5.54 12.01 -5.36
C GLN A 276 6.83 11.20 -5.52
N HIS A 277 7.09 10.68 -6.73
CA HIS A 277 8.34 9.95 -6.98
C HIS A 277 9.58 10.80 -6.69
N TRP A 278 9.55 12.07 -7.07
CA TRP A 278 10.64 13.00 -6.75
C TRP A 278 10.81 13.28 -5.25
N GLU A 279 9.76 13.15 -4.44
CA GLU A 279 9.89 13.25 -2.98
C GLU A 279 10.60 12.02 -2.42
N TRP A 280 10.31 10.84 -2.98
CA TRP A 280 11.05 9.63 -2.67
C TRP A 280 12.52 9.74 -3.13
N GLN A 281 12.78 10.31 -4.31
CA GLN A 281 14.15 10.56 -4.79
C GLN A 281 14.92 11.50 -3.83
N GLU A 282 14.26 12.46 -3.19
CA GLU A 282 14.92 13.33 -2.19
C GLU A 282 15.32 12.59 -0.90
N ILE A 283 14.56 11.58 -0.46
CA ILE A 283 14.98 10.75 0.68
C ILE A 283 16.04 9.73 0.25
N TYR A 284 15.96 9.18 -0.96
CA TYR A 284 17.05 8.39 -1.55
C TYR A 284 18.34 9.22 -1.59
N ARG A 285 18.29 10.46 -2.09
CA ARG A 285 19.43 11.36 -2.11
C ARG A 285 19.96 11.65 -0.71
N ARG A 286 19.06 11.95 0.24
CA ARG A 286 19.45 12.30 1.62
C ARG A 286 20.17 11.15 2.32
N TYR A 287 19.65 9.93 2.18
CA TYR A 287 20.14 8.80 2.99
C TYR A 287 21.10 7.89 2.23
N CYS A 288 20.91 7.68 0.93
CA CYS A 288 21.62 6.65 0.16
C CYS A 288 22.64 7.22 -0.83
N ASP A 289 22.36 8.36 -1.45
CA ASP A 289 23.18 8.90 -2.53
C ASP A 289 23.21 10.45 -2.51
N PRO A 290 24.08 11.06 -1.70
CA PRO A 290 24.14 12.53 -1.57
C PRO A 290 24.33 13.28 -2.88
N ASP A 291 24.95 12.64 -3.89
CA ASP A 291 25.24 13.18 -5.21
C ASP A 291 24.05 13.08 -6.18
N PHE A 292 22.98 12.35 -5.81
CA PHE A 292 21.81 12.22 -6.66
C PHE A 292 21.17 13.59 -6.96
N PRO A 293 20.71 13.86 -8.20
CA PRO A 293 20.17 15.16 -8.56
C PRO A 293 19.01 15.61 -7.66
N LYS A 294 19.03 16.88 -7.27
CA LYS A 294 17.91 17.50 -6.54
C LYS A 294 16.74 17.71 -7.49
N ALA A 295 15.53 17.50 -6.98
CA ALA A 295 14.33 17.84 -7.74
C ALA A 295 14.24 19.37 -7.95
N PRO A 296 13.74 19.84 -9.12
CA PRO A 296 13.62 21.26 -9.43
C PRO A 296 12.85 22.02 -8.36
N ALA A 297 13.32 23.23 -8.02
CA ALA A 297 12.69 24.08 -7.02
C ALA A 297 11.24 24.43 -7.37
N SER A 298 10.93 24.56 -8.67
CA SER A 298 9.58 24.83 -9.19
C SER A 298 8.58 23.72 -8.83
N VAL A 299 8.97 22.45 -8.95
CA VAL A 299 8.11 21.31 -8.61
C VAL A 299 7.86 21.25 -7.10
N LYS A 300 8.90 21.52 -6.30
CA LYS A 300 8.80 21.62 -4.83
C LYS A 300 7.84 22.73 -4.41
N ALA A 301 8.02 23.92 -4.97
CA ALA A 301 7.17 25.07 -4.68
C ALA A 301 5.71 24.81 -5.09
N ASN A 302 5.47 24.24 -6.27
CA ASN A 302 4.12 23.91 -6.72
C ASN A 302 3.40 22.94 -5.77
N LEU A 303 4.08 21.87 -5.36
CA LEU A 303 3.49 20.91 -4.42
C LEU A 303 3.27 21.51 -3.03
N PHE A 304 4.20 22.34 -2.56
CA PHE A 304 4.06 23.06 -1.29
C PHE A 304 2.82 23.97 -1.29
N LEU A 305 2.62 24.76 -2.35
CA LEU A 305 1.44 25.62 -2.51
C LEU A 305 0.14 24.80 -2.52
N LYS A 306 0.10 23.67 -3.26
CA LYS A 306 -1.05 22.76 -3.25
C LYS A 306 -1.35 22.23 -1.85
N ARG A 307 -0.33 21.87 -1.07
CA ARG A 307 -0.49 21.38 0.31
C ARG A 307 -0.93 22.48 1.27
N LEU A 308 -0.47 23.71 1.09
CA LEU A 308 -0.94 24.88 1.85
C LEU A 308 -2.45 25.09 1.67
N VAL A 309 -2.99 24.86 0.48
CA VAL A 309 -4.42 25.02 0.20
C VAL A 309 -5.24 23.80 0.61
N HIS A 310 -4.76 22.58 0.34
CA HIS A 310 -5.60 21.39 0.44
C HIS A 310 -5.31 20.46 1.63
N VAL A 311 -4.11 20.52 2.21
CA VAL A 311 -3.67 19.60 3.27
C VAL A 311 -3.59 20.33 4.61
N HIS A 312 -2.85 21.43 4.68
CA HIS A 312 -2.57 22.12 5.93
C HIS A 312 -3.80 22.73 6.63
N PRO A 313 -4.84 23.23 5.93
CA PRO A 313 -6.04 23.73 6.61
C PRO A 313 -6.77 22.64 7.41
N VAL A 314 -6.67 21.37 6.98
CA VAL A 314 -7.27 20.22 7.68
C VAL A 314 -6.63 19.99 9.06
N LYS A 315 -5.43 20.53 9.32
CA LYS A 315 -4.76 20.40 10.63
C LYS A 315 -5.60 21.01 11.75
N LEU A 316 -6.22 22.17 11.53
CA LEU A 316 -6.99 22.86 12.57
C LEU A 316 -8.22 22.04 12.99
N GLU A 317 -8.98 21.54 12.01
CA GLU A 317 -10.11 20.65 12.25
C GLU A 317 -9.67 19.38 13.00
N THR A 318 -8.52 18.83 12.63
CA THR A 318 -7.97 17.62 13.26
C THR A 318 -7.53 17.88 14.70
N LEU A 319 -6.86 19.01 14.98
CA LEU A 319 -6.48 19.39 16.34
C LEU A 319 -7.70 19.56 17.24
N PHE A 320 -8.77 20.20 16.74
CA PHE A 320 -10.02 20.33 17.47
C PHE A 320 -10.64 18.97 17.79
N LYS A 321 -10.67 18.06 16.81
CA LYS A 321 -11.15 16.68 17.00
C LYS A 321 -10.33 15.96 18.06
N LEU A 322 -9.00 15.95 17.95
CA LEU A 322 -8.13 15.28 18.92
C LEU A 322 -8.28 15.86 20.34
N HIS A 323 -8.43 17.18 20.46
CA HIS A 323 -8.70 17.81 21.76
C HIS A 323 -10.03 17.33 22.37
N LYS A 324 -11.09 17.24 21.55
CA LYS A 324 -12.38 16.69 21.99
C LYS A 324 -12.26 15.23 22.45
N ILE A 325 -11.48 14.41 21.73
CA ILE A 325 -11.26 13.00 22.08
C ILE A 325 -10.57 12.87 23.44
N ARG A 326 -9.48 13.63 23.66
CA ARG A 326 -8.75 13.64 24.93
C ARG A 326 -9.62 14.07 26.11
N ARG A 327 -10.41 15.14 25.94
CA ARG A 327 -11.31 15.61 27.01
C ARG A 327 -12.38 14.58 27.40
N ILE A 328 -12.92 13.83 26.44
CA ILE A 328 -13.91 12.77 26.72
C ILE A 328 -13.25 11.61 27.49
N SER A 329 -12.03 11.23 27.10
CA SER A 329 -11.25 10.19 27.79
C SER A 329 -10.90 10.60 29.23
N GLU A 330 -10.48 11.86 29.44
CA GLU A 330 -10.14 12.40 30.78
C GLU A 330 -11.35 12.58 31.70
N SER A 331 -12.55 12.85 31.16
CA SER A 331 -13.76 13.09 31.96
C SER A 331 -14.46 11.82 32.45
N GLY A 332 -13.89 10.62 32.22
CA GLY A 332 -14.43 9.33 32.69
C GLY A 332 -15.86 9.03 32.23
N SER A 333 -16.38 9.75 31.24
CA SER A 333 -17.74 9.58 30.74
C SER A 333 -17.77 8.47 29.70
N ILE A 334 -17.54 7.24 30.17
CA ILE A 334 -18.10 6.05 29.54
C ILE A 334 -19.57 6.04 29.99
N LYS A 335 -20.47 6.44 29.09
CA LYS A 335 -21.89 6.16 29.25
C LYS A 335 -22.21 4.85 28.59
#